data_AF-A0A7Y3XS78-F1
#
_entry.id   AF-A0A7Y3XS78-F1
#
_cell.length_a   1.000
_cell.length_b   1.000
_cell.length_c   1.000
_cell.angle_alpha   90.00
_cell.angle_beta   90.00
_cell.angle_gamma   90.00
#
_symmetry.space_group_name_H-M   'P 1'
#
loop_
_entity.id
_entity.type
_entity.pdbx_description
1 polymer ?
#
loop_
_entity_poly.entity_id
_entity_poly.type
_entity_poly.pdbx_seq_one_letter_code
_entity_poly.pdbx_strand_id
1 'polypeptide(L)'
;MTTCSTSIAIWTARRAAKVGRQYASYLRKRSEGETRQFFSNRAHPLYFLQQVAPTKAVDGAWLFGALRHWDDPRYHGLIRIYLEELGDGHPASSHVLIYQRLLSSLGCHERLPLADERYLQGSLQLALGLNLDEFLPAQRLRPERSRYCS
;
A
#
# COMPACT_ATOMS: atom_id res chain seq x y z
N MET A 1 4.19 8.44 30.63
CA MET A 1 4.79 8.09 29.32
C MET A 1 3.69 8.12 28.25
N THR A 2 3.21 9.30 27.82
CA THR A 2 1.97 9.42 27.01
C THR A 2 2.11 10.31 25.77
N THR A 3 3.34 10.65 25.35
CA THR A 3 3.58 11.67 24.31
C THR A 3 3.85 11.14 22.90
N CYS A 4 4.07 9.83 22.72
CA CYS A 4 4.53 9.27 21.44
C CYS A 4 3.40 9.06 20.40
N SER A 5 2.27 8.46 20.80
CA SER A 5 1.15 8.16 19.88
C SER A 5 0.44 9.43 19.37
N THR A 6 0.26 10.43 20.23
CA THR A 6 -0.32 11.72 19.85
C THR A 6 0.57 12.48 18.88
N SER A 7 1.90 12.35 19.00
CA SER A 7 2.86 13.01 18.11
C SER A 7 2.78 12.48 16.68
N ILE A 8 2.75 11.16 16.48
CA ILE A 8 2.66 10.58 15.13
C ILE A 8 1.30 10.87 14.49
N ALA A 9 0.20 10.81 15.26
CA ALA A 9 -1.14 11.13 14.75
C ALA A 9 -1.23 12.60 14.28
N ILE A 10 -0.72 13.54 15.09
CA ILE A 10 -0.66 14.96 14.71
C ILE A 10 0.24 15.16 13.49
N TRP A 11 1.38 14.50 13.43
CA TRP A 11 2.27 14.56 12.28
C TRP A 11 1.59 14.04 11.01
N THR A 12 0.92 12.89 11.06
CA THR A 12 0.18 12.29 9.94
C THR A 12 -0.90 13.24 9.45
N ALA A 13 -1.72 13.80 10.35
CA ALA A 13 -2.76 14.77 10.00
C ALA A 13 -2.18 16.03 9.34
N ARG A 14 -1.10 16.60 9.90
CA ARG A 14 -0.40 17.76 9.33
C ARG A 14 0.19 17.44 7.96
N ARG A 15 0.76 16.26 7.78
CA ARG A 15 1.34 15.82 6.52
C ARG A 15 0.27 15.65 5.45
N ALA A 16 -0.84 14.99 5.77
CA ALA A 16 -1.99 14.83 4.88
C ALA A 16 -2.55 16.20 4.44
N ALA A 17 -2.77 17.11 5.40
CA ALA A 17 -3.25 18.47 5.10
C ALA A 17 -2.26 19.25 4.22
N LYS A 18 -0.95 19.12 4.46
CA LYS A 18 0.09 19.75 3.62
C LYS A 18 0.05 19.20 2.19
N VAL A 19 -0.01 17.89 2.01
CA VAL A 19 -0.09 17.25 0.68
C VAL A 19 -1.36 17.68 -0.05
N GLY A 20 -2.51 17.71 0.64
CA GLY A 20 -3.78 18.18 0.07
C GLY A 20 -3.69 19.62 -0.44
N ARG A 21 -3.09 20.54 0.33
CA ARG A 21 -2.86 21.93 -0.11
C ARG A 21 -1.93 22.02 -1.33
N GLN A 22 -0.86 21.22 -1.36
CA GLN A 22 0.06 21.16 -2.50
C GLN A 22 -0.66 20.68 -3.76
N TYR A 23 -1.49 19.64 -3.64
CA TYR A 23 -2.28 19.11 -4.75
C TYR A 23 -3.32 20.12 -5.26
N ALA A 24 -4.07 20.76 -4.37
CA ALA A 24 -5.03 21.80 -4.74
C ALA A 24 -4.33 22.98 -5.45
N SER A 25 -3.16 23.40 -4.96
CA SER A 25 -2.37 24.43 -5.61
C SER A 25 -1.90 24.00 -7.00
N TYR A 26 -1.49 22.74 -7.18
CA TYR A 26 -1.11 22.19 -8.48
C TYR A 26 -2.29 22.22 -9.47
N LEU A 27 -3.49 21.82 -9.03
CA LEU A 27 -4.68 21.85 -9.89
C LEU A 27 -5.05 23.28 -10.31
N ARG A 28 -5.00 24.25 -9.40
CA ARG A 28 -5.25 25.67 -9.73
C ARG A 28 -4.27 26.19 -10.78
N LYS A 29 -2.98 25.97 -10.54
CA LYS A 29 -1.91 26.33 -11.49
C LYS A 29 -2.11 25.67 -12.86
N ARG A 30 -2.53 24.41 -12.88
CA ARG A 30 -2.86 23.68 -14.12
C ARG A 30 -4.07 24.26 -14.85
N SER A 31 -5.09 24.74 -14.14
CA SER A 31 -6.22 25.44 -14.76
C SER A 31 -5.84 26.82 -15.32
N GLU A 32 -4.81 27.46 -14.75
CA GLU A 32 -4.25 28.74 -15.21
C GLU A 32 -3.23 28.58 -16.36
N GLY A 33 -2.98 27.35 -16.82
CA GLY A 33 -2.08 27.07 -17.96
C GLY A 33 -0.64 26.71 -17.59
N GLU A 34 -0.27 26.60 -16.30
CA GLU A 34 1.06 26.12 -15.92
C GLU A 34 1.32 24.69 -16.41
N THR A 35 2.59 24.32 -16.56
CA THR A 35 3.02 23.00 -17.03
C THR A 35 2.75 21.88 -16.00
N ARG A 36 2.76 20.63 -16.48
CA ARG A 36 2.69 19.44 -15.61
C ARG A 36 3.98 19.33 -14.79
N GLN A 37 3.86 19.00 -13.51
CA GLN A 37 5.02 18.92 -12.59
C GLN A 37 5.77 17.59 -12.67
N PHE A 38 5.04 16.46 -12.76
CA PHE A 38 5.64 15.12 -12.70
C PHE A 38 5.98 14.53 -14.06
N PHE A 39 5.17 14.82 -15.08
CA PHE A 39 5.29 14.21 -16.39
C PHE A 39 5.10 15.25 -17.49
N SER A 40 6.10 15.41 -18.33
CA SER A 40 6.09 16.38 -19.44
C SER A 40 5.09 16.02 -20.54
N ASN A 41 4.86 14.73 -20.79
CA ASN A 41 3.96 14.24 -21.83
C ASN A 41 3.19 13.00 -21.36
N ARG A 42 2.27 12.50 -22.20
CA ARG A 42 1.43 11.32 -21.91
C ARG A 42 2.23 10.01 -21.93
N ALA A 43 3.34 9.91 -22.64
CA ALA A 43 4.12 8.67 -22.70
C ALA A 43 4.82 8.36 -21.38
N HIS A 44 5.35 9.37 -20.67
CA HIS A 44 6.00 9.17 -19.38
C HIS A 44 5.15 8.44 -18.31
N PRO A 45 3.90 8.86 -18.01
CA PRO A 45 3.08 8.16 -17.03
C PRO A 45 2.69 6.76 -17.48
N LEU A 46 2.45 6.55 -18.79
CA LEU A 46 2.15 5.21 -19.32
C LEU A 46 3.34 4.26 -19.13
N TYR A 47 4.54 4.73 -19.48
CA TYR A 47 5.78 4.01 -19.24
C TYR A 47 5.94 3.71 -17.74
N PHE A 48 5.81 4.72 -16.88
CA PHE A 48 5.89 4.54 -15.43
C PHE A 48 4.90 3.49 -14.91
N LEU A 49 3.64 3.55 -15.35
CA LEU A 49 2.63 2.58 -14.95
C LEU A 49 3.08 1.17 -15.32
N GLN A 50 3.51 0.92 -16.55
CA GLN A 50 4.01 -0.41 -16.95
C GLN A 50 5.22 -0.87 -16.12
N GLN A 51 6.15 0.04 -15.79
CA GLN A 51 7.34 -0.28 -14.99
C GLN A 51 7.02 -0.71 -13.55
N VAL A 52 5.92 -0.24 -12.96
CA VAL A 52 5.49 -0.61 -11.59
C VAL A 52 4.45 -1.72 -11.56
N ALA A 53 4.08 -2.27 -12.73
CA ALA A 53 3.06 -3.32 -12.84
C ALA A 53 3.34 -4.56 -11.97
N PRO A 54 4.59 -5.07 -11.85
CA PRO A 54 4.86 -6.22 -11.00
C PRO A 54 4.50 -5.98 -9.53
N THR A 55 4.86 -4.82 -8.98
CA THR A 55 4.47 -4.43 -7.63
C THR A 55 2.96 -4.33 -7.49
N LYS A 56 2.31 -3.65 -8.45
CA LYS A 56 0.87 -3.37 -8.37
C LYS A 56 0.01 -4.61 -8.56
N ALA A 57 0.55 -5.65 -9.20
CA ALA A 57 -0.10 -6.95 -9.33
C ALA A 57 -0.24 -7.70 -7.99
N VAL A 58 0.54 -7.31 -6.97
CA VAL A 58 0.57 -7.95 -5.65
C VAL A 58 0.35 -6.93 -4.53
N ASP A 59 -0.36 -5.84 -4.81
CA ASP A 59 -0.63 -4.78 -3.83
C ASP A 59 -1.32 -5.37 -2.59
N GLY A 60 -0.81 -5.01 -1.40
CA GLY A 60 -1.30 -5.55 -0.13
C GLY A 60 -0.89 -6.98 0.21
N ALA A 61 -0.21 -7.73 -0.68
CA ALA A 61 0.12 -9.15 -0.46
C ALA A 61 0.99 -9.40 0.79
N TRP A 62 1.77 -8.40 1.22
CA TRP A 62 2.57 -8.47 2.44
C TRP A 62 1.75 -8.63 3.73
N LEU A 63 0.46 -8.27 3.71
CA LEU A 63 -0.44 -8.42 4.85
C LEU A 63 -1.07 -9.82 4.95
N PHE A 64 -0.91 -10.67 3.93
CA PHE A 64 -1.55 -11.98 3.85
C PHE A 64 -1.33 -12.85 5.10
N GLY A 65 -0.11 -12.87 5.63
CA GLY A 65 0.22 -13.65 6.82
C GLY A 65 -0.58 -13.26 8.07
N ALA A 66 -1.14 -12.04 8.14
CA ALA A 66 -1.92 -11.57 9.29
C ALA A 66 -3.20 -12.39 9.49
N LEU A 67 -3.73 -13.00 8.42
CA LEU A 67 -4.91 -13.87 8.49
C LEU A 67 -4.73 -15.08 9.41
N ARG A 68 -3.49 -15.53 9.62
CA ARG A 68 -3.19 -16.64 10.53
C ARG A 68 -3.46 -16.30 12.00
N HIS A 69 -3.57 -15.00 12.32
CA HIS A 69 -3.79 -14.46 13.67
C HIS A 69 -5.17 -13.79 13.79
N TRP A 70 -6.18 -14.30 13.09
CA TRP A 70 -7.53 -13.72 13.09
C TRP A 70 -8.19 -13.71 14.47
N ASP A 71 -7.83 -14.66 15.32
CA ASP A 71 -8.30 -14.80 16.71
C ASP A 71 -7.66 -13.76 17.64
N ASP A 72 -6.67 -13.03 17.15
CA ASP A 72 -5.90 -12.07 17.90
C ASP A 72 -6.27 -10.62 17.51
N PRO A 73 -6.91 -9.85 18.42
CA PRO A 73 -7.35 -8.48 18.17
C PRO A 73 -6.27 -7.51 17.70
N ARG A 74 -5.00 -7.81 18.00
CA ARG A 74 -3.87 -6.96 17.58
C ARG A 74 -3.66 -6.97 16.06
N TYR A 75 -4.05 -8.05 15.38
CA TYR A 75 -3.94 -8.18 13.93
C TYR A 75 -5.17 -7.70 13.18
N HIS A 76 -6.29 -7.44 13.86
CA HIS A 76 -7.55 -7.06 13.22
C HIS A 76 -7.41 -5.81 12.34
N GLY A 77 -6.57 -4.84 12.72
CA GLY A 77 -6.28 -3.68 11.89
C GLY A 77 -5.57 -4.02 10.58
N LEU A 78 -4.56 -4.91 10.64
CA LEU A 78 -3.83 -5.38 9.46
C LEU A 78 -4.71 -6.23 8.55
N ILE A 79 -5.53 -7.12 9.14
CA ILE A 79 -6.51 -7.93 8.42
C ILE A 79 -7.54 -7.04 7.72
N ARG A 80 -8.03 -6.00 8.41
CA ARG A 80 -8.98 -5.05 7.80
C ARG A 80 -8.39 -4.40 6.57
N ILE A 81 -7.17 -3.86 6.67
CA ILE A 81 -6.48 -3.24 5.54
C ILE A 81 -6.30 -4.26 4.40
N TYR A 82 -5.91 -5.50 4.70
CA TYR A 82 -5.76 -6.53 3.67
C TYR A 82 -7.07 -6.80 2.93
N LEU A 83 -8.19 -6.89 3.64
CA LEU A 83 -9.51 -7.09 3.03
C LEU A 83 -9.93 -5.88 2.18
N GLU A 84 -9.65 -4.65 2.65
CA GLU A 84 -9.88 -3.41 1.90
C GLU A 84 -9.07 -3.41 0.58
N GLU A 85 -7.79 -3.81 0.61
CA GLU A 85 -6.93 -3.94 -0.58
C GLU A 85 -7.47 -4.99 -1.57
N LEU A 86 -8.07 -6.07 -1.06
CA LEU A 86 -8.78 -7.08 -1.87
C LEU A 86 -10.17 -6.61 -2.33
N GLY A 87 -10.66 -5.47 -1.83
CA GLY A 87 -11.93 -4.87 -2.20
C GLY A 87 -13.13 -5.32 -1.39
N ASP A 88 -12.94 -5.90 -0.20
CA ASP A 88 -14.01 -6.34 0.72
C ASP A 88 -15.07 -7.22 0.05
N GLY A 89 -14.64 -8.11 -0.85
CA GLY A 89 -15.53 -8.99 -1.61
C GLY A 89 -16.17 -8.33 -2.83
N HIS A 90 -15.89 -7.06 -3.11
CA HIS A 90 -16.29 -6.36 -4.32
C HIS A 90 -15.13 -6.22 -5.31
N PRO A 91 -15.13 -6.97 -6.44
CA PRO A 91 -14.06 -6.90 -7.42
C PRO A 91 -13.82 -5.51 -8.02
N ALA A 92 -14.82 -4.62 -8.03
CA ALA A 92 -14.60 -3.24 -8.48
C ALA A 92 -13.73 -2.40 -7.53
N SER A 93 -13.63 -2.81 -6.27
CA SER A 93 -12.85 -2.15 -5.22
C SER A 93 -11.47 -2.76 -5.02
N SER A 94 -11.21 -3.97 -5.52
CA SER A 94 -9.88 -4.59 -5.43
C SER A 94 -8.83 -3.71 -6.10
N HIS A 95 -7.80 -3.32 -5.35
CA HIS A 95 -6.75 -2.44 -5.84
C HIS A 95 -6.00 -3.04 -7.04
N VAL A 96 -5.71 -4.35 -6.98
CA VAL A 96 -5.10 -5.10 -8.08
C VAL A 96 -5.98 -5.03 -9.34
N LEU A 97 -7.29 -5.27 -9.21
CA LEU A 97 -8.21 -5.27 -10.36
C LEU A 97 -8.49 -3.86 -10.89
N ILE A 98 -8.53 -2.85 -10.03
CA ILE A 98 -8.59 -1.43 -10.46
C ILE A 98 -7.37 -1.10 -11.31
N TYR A 99 -6.18 -1.47 -10.85
CA TYR A 99 -4.95 -1.20 -11.57
C TYR A 99 -4.86 -1.96 -12.91
N GLN A 100 -5.27 -3.23 -12.94
CA GLN A 100 -5.33 -4.00 -14.20
C GLN A 100 -6.30 -3.36 -15.21
N ARG A 101 -7.48 -2.94 -14.76
CA ARG A 101 -8.44 -2.22 -15.62
C ARG A 101 -7.89 -0.90 -16.12
N LEU A 102 -7.16 -0.16 -15.29
CA LEU A 102 -6.47 1.06 -15.71
C LEU A 102 -5.50 0.75 -16.86
N LEU A 103 -4.62 -0.25 -16.72
CA LEU A 103 -3.68 -0.64 -17.78
C LEU A 103 -4.42 -1.05 -19.07
N SER A 104 -5.48 -1.86 -18.95
CA SER A 104 -6.29 -2.25 -20.11
C SER A 104 -6.93 -1.06 -20.81
N SER A 105 -7.53 -0.13 -20.07
CA SER A 105 -8.14 1.09 -20.63
C SER A 105 -7.15 2.00 -21.37
N LEU A 106 -5.86 1.90 -21.02
CA LEU A 106 -4.78 2.68 -21.60
C LEU A 106 -4.06 1.95 -22.75
N GLY A 107 -4.46 0.71 -23.07
CA GLY A 107 -3.78 -0.14 -24.05
C GLY A 107 -2.43 -0.69 -23.56
N CYS A 108 -2.20 -0.70 -22.24
CA CYS A 108 -0.93 -1.08 -21.60
C CYS A 108 -1.00 -2.41 -20.84
N HIS A 109 -1.97 -3.28 -21.14
CA HIS A 109 -2.17 -4.56 -20.43
C HIS A 109 -1.18 -5.65 -20.86
N GLU A 110 -0.51 -5.47 -21.99
CA GLU A 110 0.48 -6.43 -22.47
C GLU A 110 1.70 -6.47 -21.52
N ARG A 111 2.13 -7.70 -21.22
CA ARG A 111 3.23 -7.93 -20.30
C ARG A 111 4.55 -7.66 -21.01
N LEU A 112 5.19 -6.55 -20.65
CA LEU A 112 6.52 -6.23 -21.15
C LEU A 112 7.59 -7.05 -20.40
N PRO A 113 8.67 -7.46 -21.07
CA PRO A 113 9.87 -7.90 -20.36
C PRO A 113 10.44 -6.69 -19.62
N LEU A 114 10.45 -6.76 -18.30
CA LEU A 114 11.02 -5.73 -17.43
C LEU A 114 12.32 -6.22 -16.83
N ALA A 115 13.19 -5.28 -16.44
CA ALA A 115 14.39 -5.61 -15.69
C ALA A 115 14.03 -6.17 -14.29
N ASP A 116 14.86 -7.06 -13.76
CA ASP A 116 14.62 -7.77 -12.49
C ASP A 116 14.36 -6.83 -11.31
N GLU A 117 14.98 -5.64 -11.30
CA GLU A 117 14.77 -4.64 -10.26
C GLU A 117 13.31 -4.17 -10.18
N ARG A 118 12.55 -4.28 -11.26
CA ARG A 118 11.10 -3.97 -11.27
C ARG A 118 10.27 -5.02 -10.53
N TYR A 119 10.78 -6.24 -10.40
CA TYR A 119 10.12 -7.32 -9.67
C TYR A 119 10.52 -7.37 -8.20
N LEU A 120 11.64 -6.73 -7.81
CA LEU A 120 12.17 -6.79 -6.45
C LEU A 120 11.11 -6.42 -5.40
N GLN A 121 10.44 -5.28 -5.56
CA GLN A 121 9.46 -4.82 -4.58
C GLN A 121 8.24 -5.75 -4.49
N GLY A 122 7.72 -6.23 -5.62
CA GLY A 122 6.62 -7.20 -5.62
C GLY A 122 7.03 -8.53 -4.95
N SER A 123 8.24 -9.00 -5.23
CA SER A 123 8.80 -10.22 -4.64
C SER A 123 8.97 -10.08 -3.12
N LEU A 124 9.42 -8.91 -2.65
CA LEU A 124 9.50 -8.61 -1.22
C LEU A 124 8.12 -8.63 -0.55
N GLN A 125 7.07 -8.10 -1.19
CA GLN A 125 5.72 -8.18 -0.64
C GLN A 125 5.24 -9.63 -0.49
N LEU A 126 5.46 -10.45 -1.52
CA LEU A 126 5.12 -11.87 -1.47
C LEU A 126 5.90 -12.61 -0.37
N ALA A 127 7.22 -12.35 -0.29
CA ALA A 127 8.07 -12.96 0.73
C ALA A 127 7.64 -12.57 2.15
N LEU A 128 7.30 -11.30 2.39
CA LEU A 128 6.79 -10.83 3.68
C LEU A 128 5.42 -11.44 4.01
N GLY A 129 4.52 -11.55 3.02
CA GLY A 129 3.20 -12.16 3.22
C GLY A 129 3.31 -13.62 3.66
N LEU A 130 4.28 -14.36 3.13
CA LEU A 130 4.52 -15.76 3.49
C LEU A 130 5.26 -15.94 4.83
N ASN A 131 6.11 -14.98 5.20
CA ASN A 131 7.01 -15.06 6.35
C ASN A 131 6.70 -13.98 7.40
N LEU A 132 5.45 -13.53 7.50
CA LEU A 132 5.05 -12.45 8.40
C LEU A 132 5.53 -12.70 9.83
N ASP A 133 5.40 -13.93 10.32
CA ASP A 133 5.77 -14.33 11.68
C ASP A 133 7.27 -14.16 12.00
N GLU A 134 8.13 -14.24 10.98
CA GLU A 134 9.58 -14.10 11.11
C GLU A 134 10.02 -12.62 11.05
N PHE A 135 9.32 -11.80 10.27
CA PHE A 135 9.75 -10.43 9.96
C PHE A 135 8.93 -9.33 10.61
N LEU A 136 7.73 -9.61 11.12
CA LEU A 136 7.02 -8.63 11.95
C LEU A 136 7.78 -8.51 13.27
N PRO A 137 8.23 -7.30 13.67
CA PRO A 137 8.88 -7.14 14.95
C PRO A 137 7.94 -7.68 16.03
N ALA A 138 8.39 -8.71 16.75
CA ALA A 138 7.74 -9.20 17.95
C ALA A 138 7.82 -8.17 19.07
N GLN A 139 7.42 -6.92 18.83
CA GLN A 139 7.19 -5.96 19.90
C GLN A 139 5.85 -6.29 20.56
N ARG A 140 5.98 -7.27 21.45
CA ARG A 140 5.29 -7.34 22.73
C ARG A 140 3.80 -7.57 22.65
N LEU A 141 3.44 -8.73 22.13
CA LEU A 141 2.12 -9.25 22.34
C LEU A 141 2.18 -10.76 22.64
N ARG A 142 3.02 -11.13 23.62
CA ARG A 142 2.79 -12.35 24.36
C ARG A 142 1.68 -12.04 25.36
N PRO A 143 0.59 -12.82 25.46
CA PRO A 143 -0.20 -12.77 26.67
C PRO A 143 0.78 -13.10 27.80
N GLU A 144 0.75 -12.34 28.89
CA GLU A 144 1.44 -12.75 30.11
C GLU A 144 1.01 -14.19 30.38
N ARG A 145 1.94 -15.14 30.26
CA ARG A 145 1.69 -16.49 30.75
C ARG A 145 1.36 -16.32 32.22
N SER A 146 0.10 -16.58 32.53
CA SER A 146 -0.46 -16.68 33.85
C SER A 146 0.59 -17.15 34.85
N ARG A 147 1.00 -16.24 35.74
CA ARG A 147 1.61 -16.64 37.02
C ARG A 147 0.48 -17.10 37.93
N TYR A 148 -0.10 -18.26 37.61
CA TYR A 148 -0.61 -19.14 38.66
C TYR A 148 0.51 -20.13 38.95
N CYS A 149 1.32 -19.79 39.95
CA CYS A 149 2.02 -20.78 40.76
C CYS A 149 1.48 -20.62 42.18
N SER A 150 0.76 -21.66 42.62
CA SER A 150 0.57 -22.17 43.99
C SER A 150 0.37 -21.15 45.11
#